data_AF-A0A8T6U4C7-F1
#
_entry.id   AF-A0A8T6U4C7-F1
#
_cell.length_a   1.000
_cell.length_b   1.000
_cell.length_c   1.000
_cell.angle_alpha   90.00
_cell.angle_beta   90.00
_cell.angle_gamma   90.00
#
_symmetry.space_group_name_H-M   'P 1'
#
loop_
_entity.id
_entity.type
_entity.pdbx_description
1 polymer ?
#
loop_
_entity_poly.entity_id
_entity_poly.type
_entity_poly.pdbx_seq_one_letter_code
_entity_poly.pdbx_strand_id
1 'polypeptide(L)'
;MTDLVTKQEAYKRFQEEDITKTALAAEYDISPRTLGRWFDAVEDAEDIDEVSEEVTQTICEQAGFTVGSRVRVIAGYNTGEEGVITFDDNDAVPLVELDNGDASFYDIHEYIELIEEEEDEQEPTVDTEDDSEDHFILVPNSVITIVHEGQAHTIDASNVSFNQIVEFCVRGMFEQAVSLAMPAKAITEFTKGDVTVKGETVLYRGEATKDGLADAIIRLMAEGDEGFKKLVAFMNKVKQNPSYKSRHELFGFIKAKDIEITEEGDLICWKKIRHDWTDCYTGTIDNSVGNRVSVPREEVDDDSNRTCSEGLHAAAKSYLSHFRGERVVKVLVNPKDVVSIPTDYNDAKMRTCEYVVLEEVTDSWYKD
;
A
#
# COMPACT_ATOMS: atom_id res chain seq x y z
N MET A 1 2.99 22.63 3.91
CA MET A 1 3.15 23.35 2.62
C MET A 1 1.77 23.86 2.29
N THR A 2 1.56 25.17 2.24
CA THR A 2 0.29 25.73 1.74
C THR A 2 0.20 25.47 0.24
N ASP A 3 -0.95 24.98 -0.22
CA ASP A 3 -1.21 24.66 -1.63
C ASP A 3 -1.15 25.92 -2.53
N LEU A 4 -1.12 25.70 -3.86
CA LEU A 4 -1.03 26.78 -4.85
C LEU A 4 -2.33 27.60 -4.92
N VAL A 5 -3.47 26.97 -4.64
CA VAL A 5 -4.82 27.55 -4.68
C VAL A 5 -4.94 28.70 -3.66
N THR A 6 -4.53 28.45 -2.42
CA THR A 6 -4.53 29.46 -1.34
C THR A 6 -3.65 30.67 -1.71
N LYS A 7 -2.56 30.44 -2.46
CA LYS A 7 -1.65 31.52 -2.89
C LYS A 7 -2.26 32.36 -4.02
N GLN A 8 -2.94 31.71 -4.97
CA GLN A 8 -3.63 32.38 -6.07
C GLN A 8 -4.81 33.22 -5.56
N GLU A 9 -5.60 32.68 -4.64
CA GLU A 9 -6.70 33.41 -3.99
C GLU A 9 -6.21 34.66 -3.26
N ALA A 10 -5.16 34.53 -2.44
CA ALA A 10 -4.56 35.67 -1.76
C ALA A 10 -3.95 36.70 -2.73
N TYR A 11 -3.42 36.26 -3.88
CA TYR A 11 -2.89 37.17 -4.92
C TYR A 11 -4.03 37.95 -5.59
N LYS A 12 -5.13 37.27 -5.96
CA LYS A 12 -6.32 37.89 -6.57
C LYS A 12 -6.95 38.93 -5.62
N ARG A 13 -7.18 38.56 -4.37
CA ARG A 13 -7.71 39.49 -3.34
C ARG A 13 -6.81 40.71 -3.14
N PHE A 14 -5.49 40.55 -3.23
CA PHE A 14 -4.57 41.70 -3.13
C PHE A 14 -4.64 42.65 -4.34
N GLN A 15 -5.01 42.16 -5.52
CA GLN A 15 -5.16 42.99 -6.74
C GLN A 15 -6.52 43.70 -6.79
N GLU A 16 -7.57 43.04 -6.30
CA GLU A 16 -8.96 43.49 -6.45
C GLU A 16 -9.49 44.26 -5.23
N GLU A 17 -9.04 43.91 -4.03
CA GLU A 17 -9.42 44.60 -2.79
C GLU A 17 -8.40 45.71 -2.48
N ASP A 18 -8.86 46.88 -2.00
CA ASP A 18 -7.98 47.96 -1.49
C ASP A 18 -7.42 47.61 -0.11
N ILE A 19 -6.77 46.44 -0.02
CA ILE A 19 -6.21 45.85 1.20
C ILE A 19 -4.69 45.94 1.20
N THR A 20 -4.11 46.32 2.34
CA THR A 20 -2.65 46.35 2.46
C THR A 20 -2.09 44.94 2.60
N LYS A 21 -0.90 44.69 2.03
CA LYS A 21 -0.18 43.40 2.13
C LYS A 21 0.02 42.94 3.58
N THR A 22 0.10 43.88 4.53
CA THR A 22 0.23 43.58 5.96
C THR A 22 -1.09 43.12 6.59
N ALA A 23 -2.21 43.73 6.18
CA ALA A 23 -3.54 43.31 6.65
C ALA A 23 -3.90 41.93 6.10
N LEU A 24 -3.70 41.72 4.79
CA LEU A 24 -3.96 40.43 4.15
C LEU A 24 -3.07 39.32 4.73
N ALA A 25 -1.79 39.58 5.01
CA ALA A 25 -0.91 38.58 5.62
C ALA A 25 -1.37 38.16 7.03
N ALA A 26 -2.00 39.05 7.78
CA ALA A 26 -2.52 38.75 9.11
C ALA A 26 -3.76 37.83 9.06
N GLU A 27 -4.57 37.91 8.00
CA GLU A 27 -5.73 37.02 7.80
C GLU A 27 -5.31 35.56 7.64
N TYR A 28 -4.17 35.33 6.98
CA TYR A 28 -3.59 33.98 6.79
C TYR A 28 -2.62 33.57 7.90
N ASP A 29 -2.50 34.33 8.99
CA ASP A 29 -1.54 34.13 10.09
C ASP A 29 -0.08 33.95 9.62
N ILE A 30 0.33 34.72 8.60
CA ILE A 30 1.68 34.69 8.03
C ILE A 30 2.34 36.06 8.03
N SER A 31 3.67 36.07 7.86
CA SER A 31 4.40 37.33 7.71
C SER A 31 4.16 37.94 6.33
N PRO A 32 4.19 39.29 6.19
CA PRO A 32 4.10 39.95 4.88
C PRO A 32 5.20 39.52 3.89
N ARG A 33 6.33 39.04 4.43
CA ARG A 33 7.43 38.46 3.66
C ARG A 33 7.09 37.08 3.11
N THR A 34 6.36 36.27 3.88
CA THR A 34 5.86 34.96 3.43
C THR A 34 4.81 35.14 2.36
N LEU A 35 3.86 36.06 2.56
CA LEU A 35 2.87 36.42 1.56
C LEU A 35 3.51 36.96 0.27
N GLY A 36 4.62 37.72 0.38
CA GLY A 36 5.38 38.14 -0.79
C GLY A 36 5.94 36.99 -1.61
N ARG A 37 6.46 35.95 -0.96
CA ARG A 37 6.92 34.74 -1.67
C ARG A 37 5.79 33.93 -2.30
N TRP A 38 4.56 34.06 -1.77
CA TRP A 38 3.39 33.46 -2.38
C TRP A 38 3.07 34.18 -3.69
N PHE A 39 3.11 35.51 -3.69
CA PHE A 39 2.87 36.31 -4.89
C PHE A 39 3.93 36.06 -5.96
N ASP A 40 5.22 36.04 -5.58
CA ASP A 40 6.31 35.72 -6.52
C ASP A 40 6.08 34.33 -7.17
N ALA A 41 5.63 33.35 -6.39
CA ALA A 41 5.36 31.99 -6.88
C ALA A 41 4.10 31.88 -7.77
N VAL A 42 3.16 32.82 -7.65
CA VAL A 42 1.98 32.91 -8.52
C VAL A 42 2.32 33.67 -9.80
N GLU A 43 3.10 34.74 -9.73
CA GLU A 43 3.58 35.49 -10.90
C GLU A 43 4.53 34.68 -11.79
N ASP A 44 5.33 33.78 -11.18
CA ASP A 44 6.24 32.87 -11.90
C ASP A 44 5.53 31.65 -12.53
N ALA A 45 4.25 31.42 -12.22
CA ALA A 45 3.44 30.39 -12.87
C ALA A 45 2.85 30.98 -14.17
N GLU A 46 3.39 30.60 -15.32
CA GLU A 46 2.89 31.03 -16.64
C GLU A 46 1.42 30.58 -16.81
N ASP A 47 0.56 31.55 -17.20
CA ASP A 47 -0.91 31.50 -17.46
C ASP A 47 -1.84 31.86 -16.27
N ILE A 48 -2.26 33.13 -16.22
CA ILE A 48 -3.10 33.74 -15.14
C ILE A 48 -4.58 33.96 -15.55
N ASP A 49 -5.01 33.64 -16.77
CA ASP A 49 -6.36 34.01 -17.26
C ASP A 49 -7.38 32.86 -17.40
N GLU A 50 -7.16 31.67 -16.85
CA GLU A 50 -8.20 30.64 -16.72
C GLU A 50 -8.24 30.12 -15.28
N VAL A 51 -9.34 30.39 -14.58
CA VAL A 51 -9.64 29.69 -13.33
C VAL A 51 -9.87 28.23 -13.72
N SER A 52 -8.94 27.34 -13.33
CA SER A 52 -9.06 25.93 -13.71
C SER A 52 -10.34 25.33 -13.13
N GLU A 53 -10.95 24.41 -13.88
CA GLU A 53 -12.15 23.65 -13.48
C GLU A 53 -12.01 23.04 -12.08
N GLU A 54 -10.79 22.64 -11.70
CA GLU A 54 -10.43 22.15 -10.35
C GLU A 54 -10.58 23.20 -9.23
N VAL A 55 -10.21 24.46 -9.47
CA VAL A 55 -10.37 25.54 -8.49
C VAL A 55 -11.86 25.85 -8.29
N THR A 56 -12.62 25.86 -9.39
CA THR A 56 -14.06 26.08 -9.38
C THR A 56 -14.78 24.99 -8.60
N GLN A 57 -14.45 23.72 -8.85
CA GLN A 57 -15.01 22.58 -8.12
C GLN A 57 -14.71 22.65 -6.61
N THR A 58 -13.50 23.07 -6.26
CA THR A 58 -13.09 23.21 -4.85
C THR A 58 -13.91 24.26 -4.10
N ILE A 59 -14.26 25.39 -4.75
CA ILE A 59 -15.09 26.45 -4.14
C ILE A 59 -16.52 25.94 -3.89
N CYS A 60 -17.09 25.19 -4.83
CA CYS A 60 -18.41 24.55 -4.66
C CYS A 60 -18.42 23.63 -3.43
N GLU A 61 -17.45 22.72 -3.37
CA GLU A 61 -17.35 21.71 -2.32
C GLU A 61 -17.17 22.36 -0.93
N GLN A 62 -16.37 23.43 -0.84
CA GLN A 62 -16.21 24.18 0.41
C GLN A 62 -17.49 24.87 0.86
N ALA A 63 -18.33 25.29 -0.08
CA ALA A 63 -19.63 25.87 0.21
C ALA A 63 -20.72 24.82 0.49
N GLY A 64 -20.42 23.53 0.38
CA GLY A 64 -21.36 22.44 0.62
C GLY A 64 -22.29 22.15 -0.56
N PHE A 65 -21.91 22.57 -1.76
CA PHE A 65 -22.67 22.34 -3.00
C PHE A 65 -21.80 21.65 -4.05
N THR A 66 -22.42 20.98 -5.02
CA THR A 66 -21.76 20.49 -6.24
C THR A 66 -22.37 21.16 -7.46
N VAL A 67 -21.56 21.44 -8.49
CA VAL A 67 -22.04 21.92 -9.79
C VAL A 67 -23.08 20.94 -10.32
N GLY A 68 -24.23 21.45 -10.77
CA GLY A 68 -25.34 20.61 -11.21
C GLY A 68 -26.37 20.27 -10.11
N SER A 69 -26.12 20.63 -8.84
CA SER A 69 -27.10 20.42 -7.77
C SER A 69 -28.36 21.25 -8.00
N ARG A 70 -29.54 20.64 -7.78
CA ARG A 70 -30.80 21.37 -7.74
C ARG A 70 -30.93 22.15 -6.43
N VAL A 71 -31.26 23.43 -6.57
CA VAL A 71 -31.45 24.34 -5.45
C VAL A 71 -32.74 25.13 -5.59
N ARG A 72 -33.28 25.56 -4.46
CA ARG A 72 -34.40 26.50 -4.40
C ARG A 72 -33.92 27.82 -3.82
N VAL A 73 -34.33 28.93 -4.44
CA VAL A 73 -34.08 30.26 -3.90
C VAL A 73 -35.02 30.50 -2.72
N ILE A 74 -34.46 30.70 -1.52
CA ILE A 74 -35.23 30.85 -0.27
C ILE A 74 -35.36 32.30 0.19
N ALA A 75 -34.61 33.23 -0.41
CA ALA A 75 -34.71 34.66 -0.12
C ALA A 75 -34.32 35.51 -1.34
N GLY A 76 -34.78 36.77 -1.40
CA GLY A 76 -34.44 37.71 -2.47
C GLY A 76 -35.42 37.75 -3.65
N TYR A 77 -34.98 38.32 -4.77
CA TYR A 77 -35.77 38.31 -6.02
C TYR A 77 -35.77 36.87 -6.56
N ASN A 78 -36.91 36.38 -7.07
CA ASN A 78 -37.11 34.97 -7.46
C ASN A 78 -37.22 33.95 -6.31
N THR A 79 -37.52 34.39 -5.08
CA THR A 79 -37.81 33.47 -3.96
C THR A 79 -38.90 32.47 -4.35
N GLY A 80 -38.62 31.18 -4.16
CA GLY A 80 -39.48 30.05 -4.50
C GLY A 80 -39.19 29.41 -5.85
N GLU A 81 -38.41 30.06 -6.71
CA GLU A 81 -37.95 29.48 -7.97
C GLU A 81 -36.85 28.45 -7.71
N GLU A 82 -36.81 27.43 -8.55
CA GLU A 82 -35.81 26.37 -8.53
C GLU A 82 -34.88 26.52 -9.72
N GLY A 83 -33.67 26.02 -9.55
CA GLY A 83 -32.66 26.08 -10.58
C GLY A 83 -31.51 25.14 -10.28
N VAL A 84 -30.50 25.25 -11.12
CA VAL A 84 -29.30 24.42 -11.04
C VAL A 84 -28.10 25.33 -10.76
N ILE A 85 -27.22 24.88 -9.87
CA ILE A 85 -25.96 25.58 -9.63
C ILE A 85 -25.07 25.43 -10.86
N THR A 86 -24.68 26.58 -11.44
CA THR A 86 -23.78 26.72 -12.59
C THR A 86 -22.70 27.76 -12.27
N PHE A 87 -21.71 27.95 -13.15
CA PHE A 87 -20.63 28.94 -12.96
C PHE A 87 -20.31 29.66 -14.29
N ASP A 88 -19.89 30.93 -14.20
CA ASP A 88 -19.33 31.69 -15.33
C ASP A 88 -17.79 31.59 -15.25
N ASP A 89 -17.16 31.21 -16.37
CA ASP A 89 -15.71 31.01 -16.48
C ASP A 89 -14.87 32.24 -16.11
N ASN A 90 -15.47 33.45 -16.10
CA ASN A 90 -14.74 34.69 -15.87
C ASN A 90 -14.64 35.12 -14.40
N ASP A 91 -15.61 34.77 -13.57
CA ASP A 91 -15.71 35.24 -12.19
C ASP A 91 -16.03 34.03 -11.32
N ALA A 92 -15.04 33.54 -10.56
CA ALA A 92 -15.08 32.37 -9.67
C ALA A 92 -16.16 32.46 -8.55
N VAL A 93 -17.42 32.55 -8.95
CA VAL A 93 -18.60 32.81 -8.14
C VAL A 93 -19.73 31.90 -8.65
N PRO A 94 -20.39 31.16 -7.75
CA PRO A 94 -21.53 30.33 -8.11
C PRO A 94 -22.70 31.16 -8.65
N LEU A 95 -23.24 30.68 -9.76
CA LEU A 95 -24.47 31.16 -10.38
C LEU A 95 -25.59 30.15 -10.12
N VAL A 96 -26.83 30.62 -10.13
CA VAL A 96 -27.98 29.74 -10.23
C VAL A 96 -28.71 30.07 -11.53
N GLU A 97 -28.75 29.09 -12.43
CA GLU A 97 -29.58 29.15 -13.62
C GLU A 97 -30.98 28.65 -13.23
N LEU A 98 -31.95 29.56 -13.19
CA LEU A 98 -33.32 29.23 -12.79
C LEU A 98 -34.06 28.55 -13.94
N ASP A 99 -34.96 27.64 -13.61
CA ASP A 99 -35.76 26.88 -14.58
C ASP A 99 -36.65 27.80 -15.47
N ASN A 100 -36.91 29.02 -15.01
CA ASN A 100 -37.66 30.04 -15.75
C ASN A 100 -36.83 30.77 -16.83
N GLY A 101 -35.54 30.44 -16.96
CA GLY A 101 -34.62 30.98 -17.96
C GLY A 101 -33.91 32.27 -17.54
N ASP A 102 -34.14 32.76 -16.31
CA ASP A 102 -33.35 33.85 -15.73
C ASP A 102 -32.13 33.29 -15.00
N ALA A 103 -30.96 33.86 -15.27
CA ALA A 103 -29.73 33.62 -14.53
C ALA A 103 -29.55 34.71 -13.47
N SER A 104 -29.18 34.34 -12.25
CA SER A 104 -28.98 35.31 -11.18
C SER A 104 -27.84 34.90 -10.24
N PHE A 105 -27.04 35.89 -9.85
CA PHE A 105 -25.97 35.73 -8.86
C PHE A 105 -26.60 35.76 -7.47
N TYR A 106 -26.39 34.71 -6.68
CA TYR A 106 -26.85 34.64 -5.30
C TYR A 106 -25.68 34.28 -4.39
N ASP A 107 -25.63 34.89 -3.20
CA ASP A 107 -24.76 34.41 -2.14
C ASP A 107 -25.31 33.05 -1.65
N ILE A 108 -24.59 31.99 -2.01
CA ILE A 108 -24.96 30.58 -1.87
C ILE A 108 -25.30 30.16 -0.44
N HIS A 109 -24.83 30.89 0.57
CA HIS A 109 -25.09 30.55 1.97
C HIS A 109 -26.31 31.26 2.56
N GLU A 110 -26.76 32.36 1.96
CA GLU A 110 -27.81 33.20 2.53
C GLU A 110 -29.14 33.13 1.75
N TYR A 111 -29.11 32.72 0.48
CA TYR A 111 -30.24 32.87 -0.43
C TYR A 111 -30.77 31.58 -1.07
N ILE A 112 -30.10 30.43 -0.92
CA ILE A 112 -30.50 29.17 -1.57
C ILE A 112 -30.46 27.96 -0.62
N GLU A 113 -31.28 26.94 -0.87
CA GLU A 113 -31.29 25.65 -0.16
C GLU A 113 -31.18 24.48 -1.16
N LEU A 114 -30.51 23.38 -0.76
CA LEU A 114 -30.48 22.14 -1.53
C LEU A 114 -31.85 21.48 -1.53
N ILE A 115 -32.28 21.01 -2.70
CA ILE A 115 -33.48 20.18 -2.82
C ILE A 115 -33.04 18.72 -2.64
N GLU A 116 -33.36 18.12 -1.49
CA GLU A 116 -33.21 16.68 -1.27
C GLU A 116 -34.24 15.95 -2.14
N GLU A 117 -33.80 15.22 -3.16
CA GLU A 117 -34.69 14.37 -3.97
C GLU A 117 -35.02 13.08 -3.19
N GLU A 118 -36.31 12.79 -3.00
CA GLU A 118 -36.78 11.51 -2.45
C GLU A 118 -36.43 10.37 -3.43
N GLU A 119 -35.91 9.26 -2.88
CA GLU A 119 -35.55 8.05 -3.62
C GLU A 119 -36.74 7.51 -4.44
N ASP A 120 -36.74 7.78 -5.75
CA ASP A 120 -37.61 7.07 -6.69
C ASP A 120 -36.83 5.89 -7.30
N GLU A 121 -37.39 4.69 -7.12
CA GLU A 121 -36.99 3.46 -7.80
C GLU A 121 -37.11 3.66 -9.34
N GLN A 122 -36.04 4.06 -10.01
CA GLN A 122 -35.94 3.98 -11.46
C GLN A 122 -34.92 2.92 -11.88
N GLU A 123 -35.38 1.99 -12.72
CA GLU A 123 -34.54 1.01 -13.41
C GLU A 123 -33.40 1.72 -14.16
N PRO A 124 -32.18 1.17 -14.15
CA PRO A 124 -31.01 1.88 -14.62
C PRO A 124 -31.12 2.14 -16.12
N THR A 125 -31.11 3.42 -16.50
CA THR A 125 -30.79 3.84 -17.85
C THR A 125 -29.31 3.57 -18.09
N VAL A 126 -29.05 2.62 -18.98
CA VAL A 126 -27.71 2.32 -19.49
C VAL A 126 -27.27 3.51 -20.34
N ASP A 127 -26.55 4.45 -19.73
CA ASP A 127 -25.62 5.28 -20.47
C ASP A 127 -24.43 4.40 -20.82
N THR A 128 -24.31 4.08 -22.11
CA THR A 128 -23.14 3.41 -22.68
C THR A 128 -22.00 4.42 -22.76
N GLU A 129 -21.51 4.88 -21.63
CA GLU A 129 -20.12 5.32 -21.53
C GLU A 129 -19.26 4.07 -21.38
N ASP A 130 -18.05 4.14 -21.90
CA ASP A 130 -17.15 3.01 -22.01
C ASP A 130 -16.85 2.46 -20.60
N ASP A 131 -17.56 1.40 -20.18
CA ASP A 131 -17.43 0.67 -18.90
C ASP A 131 -15.99 0.17 -18.62
N SER A 132 -15.03 0.44 -19.51
CA SER A 132 -13.63 0.10 -19.37
C SER A 132 -12.78 1.17 -18.68
N GLU A 133 -13.26 2.40 -18.50
CA GLU A 133 -12.47 3.42 -17.80
C GLU A 133 -12.52 3.24 -16.28
N ASP A 134 -11.33 3.22 -15.68
CA ASP A 134 -11.17 3.06 -14.24
C ASP A 134 -11.75 4.27 -13.48
N HIS A 135 -12.73 4.02 -12.62
CA HIS A 135 -13.37 5.06 -11.82
C HIS A 135 -13.84 4.51 -10.47
N PHE A 136 -14.31 5.37 -9.57
CA PHE A 136 -14.89 4.95 -8.32
C PHE A 136 -16.07 5.84 -7.90
N ILE A 137 -17.01 5.26 -7.18
CA ILE A 137 -18.15 5.93 -6.56
C ILE A 137 -17.99 5.79 -5.05
N LEU A 138 -17.84 6.90 -4.34
CA LEU A 138 -17.72 6.90 -2.88
C LEU A 138 -19.00 7.44 -2.26
N VAL A 139 -19.67 6.62 -1.45
CA VAL A 139 -20.71 7.07 -0.53
C VAL A 139 -20.05 7.32 0.84
N PRO A 140 -19.93 8.58 1.30
CA PRO A 140 -19.18 8.93 2.50
C PRO A 140 -19.61 8.09 3.72
N ASN A 141 -18.62 7.58 4.46
CA ASN A 141 -18.80 6.76 5.67
C ASN A 141 -19.62 5.46 5.49
N SER A 142 -19.91 5.04 4.25
CA SER A 142 -20.76 3.89 3.99
C SER A 142 -20.09 2.88 3.07
N VAL A 143 -19.91 3.19 1.80
CA VAL A 143 -19.39 2.23 0.81
C VAL A 143 -18.55 2.94 -0.25
N ILE A 144 -17.60 2.24 -0.84
CA ILE A 144 -16.92 2.64 -2.08
C ILE A 144 -17.11 1.54 -3.12
N THR A 145 -17.52 1.92 -4.33
CA THR A 145 -17.55 1.05 -5.50
C THR A 145 -16.43 1.44 -6.43
N ILE A 146 -15.49 0.52 -6.69
CA ILE A 146 -14.37 0.71 -7.59
C ILE A 146 -14.71 -0.01 -8.88
N VAL A 147 -14.66 0.67 -10.02
CA VAL A 147 -14.73 0.05 -11.35
C VAL A 147 -13.32 0.04 -11.91
N HIS A 148 -12.79 -1.16 -12.15
CA HIS A 148 -11.44 -1.34 -12.71
C HIS A 148 -11.45 -2.47 -13.73
N GLU A 149 -10.89 -2.23 -14.92
CA GLU A 149 -10.91 -3.18 -16.05
C GLU A 149 -12.33 -3.75 -16.35
N GLY A 150 -13.38 -2.92 -16.22
CA GLY A 150 -14.77 -3.32 -16.42
C GLY A 150 -15.38 -4.20 -15.33
N GLN A 151 -14.76 -4.29 -14.16
CA GLN A 151 -15.31 -4.97 -12.99
C GLN A 151 -15.60 -4.01 -11.85
N ALA A 152 -16.84 -4.02 -11.36
CA ALA A 152 -17.26 -3.28 -10.18
C ALA A 152 -16.98 -4.06 -8.89
N HIS A 153 -16.37 -3.39 -7.92
CA HIS A 153 -15.98 -3.90 -6.61
C HIS A 153 -16.52 -2.97 -5.52
N THR A 154 -17.53 -3.40 -4.77
CA THR A 154 -18.12 -2.60 -3.68
C THR A 154 -17.58 -3.04 -2.31
N ILE A 155 -17.05 -2.09 -1.55
CA ILE A 155 -16.43 -2.28 -0.24
C ILE A 155 -17.18 -1.42 0.78
N ASP A 156 -17.55 -2.04 1.91
CA ASP A 156 -18.19 -1.35 3.04
C ASP A 156 -17.17 -0.68 3.97
N ALA A 157 -17.57 0.42 4.61
CA ALA A 157 -16.76 1.21 5.54
C ALA A 157 -16.27 0.43 6.77
N SER A 158 -16.87 -0.73 7.09
CA SER A 158 -16.38 -1.65 8.11
C SER A 158 -15.10 -2.40 7.70
N ASN A 159 -14.69 -2.36 6.42
CA ASN A 159 -13.44 -2.92 5.98
C ASN A 159 -12.25 -2.19 6.65
N VAL A 160 -11.33 -2.95 7.24
CA VAL A 160 -10.16 -2.40 7.96
C VAL A 160 -9.28 -1.53 7.09
N SER A 161 -9.27 -1.77 5.78
CA SER A 161 -8.49 -1.05 4.78
C SER A 161 -9.27 0.06 4.09
N PHE A 162 -10.54 0.31 4.46
CA PHE A 162 -11.45 1.19 3.73
C PHE A 162 -10.83 2.56 3.42
N ASN A 163 -10.25 3.22 4.44
CA ASN A 163 -9.62 4.53 4.26
C ASN A 163 -8.44 4.50 3.28
N GLN A 164 -7.65 3.44 3.29
CA GLN A 164 -6.50 3.29 2.40
C GLN A 164 -6.94 2.91 0.97
N ILE A 165 -8.03 2.17 0.82
CA ILE A 165 -8.68 1.90 -0.47
C ILE A 165 -9.17 3.21 -1.09
N VAL A 166 -9.87 4.05 -0.31
CA VAL A 166 -10.30 5.38 -0.75
C VAL A 166 -9.10 6.24 -1.15
N GLU A 167 -8.03 6.26 -0.36
CA GLU A 167 -6.81 7.00 -0.68
C GLU A 167 -6.17 6.54 -2.00
N PHE A 168 -6.11 5.23 -2.27
CA PHE A 168 -5.60 4.71 -3.53
C PHE A 168 -6.49 5.10 -4.72
N CYS A 169 -7.81 5.00 -4.60
CA CYS A 169 -8.74 5.46 -5.63
C CYS A 169 -8.57 6.94 -5.96
N VAL A 170 -8.47 7.80 -4.93
CA VAL A 170 -8.25 9.25 -5.09
C VAL A 170 -6.93 9.56 -5.79
N ARG A 171 -5.90 8.71 -5.61
CA ARG A 171 -4.60 8.84 -6.28
C ARG A 171 -4.55 8.20 -7.68
N GLY A 172 -5.66 7.69 -8.20
CA GLY A 172 -5.71 6.95 -9.47
C GLY A 172 -4.99 5.60 -9.43
N MET A 173 -4.71 5.06 -8.23
CA MET A 173 -4.02 3.78 -8.01
C MET A 173 -5.04 2.63 -7.95
N PHE A 174 -5.83 2.45 -9.02
CA PHE A 174 -6.96 1.52 -9.05
C PHE A 174 -6.55 0.04 -8.88
N GLU A 175 -5.43 -0.38 -9.49
CA GLU A 175 -4.90 -1.74 -9.32
C GLU A 175 -4.59 -2.05 -7.84
N GLN A 176 -3.99 -1.08 -7.13
CA GLN A 176 -3.68 -1.20 -5.71
C GLN A 176 -4.95 -1.17 -4.85
N ALA A 177 -5.91 -0.31 -5.19
CA ALA A 177 -7.20 -0.20 -4.50
C ALA A 177 -8.00 -1.51 -4.59
N VAL A 178 -8.11 -2.09 -5.79
CA VAL A 178 -8.76 -3.39 -6.01
C VAL A 178 -8.00 -4.51 -5.32
N SER A 179 -6.66 -4.47 -5.35
CA SER A 179 -5.83 -5.47 -4.69
C SER A 179 -6.06 -5.51 -3.17
N LEU A 180 -6.20 -4.33 -2.57
CA LEU A 180 -6.47 -4.13 -1.15
C LEU A 180 -7.92 -4.47 -0.78
N ALA A 181 -8.87 -4.15 -1.66
CA ALA A 181 -10.29 -4.48 -1.51
C ALA A 181 -10.57 -5.99 -1.57
N MET A 182 -9.82 -6.71 -2.41
CA MET A 182 -10.01 -8.14 -2.66
C MET A 182 -8.70 -8.91 -2.45
N PRO A 183 -8.16 -8.99 -1.22
CA PRO A 183 -6.86 -9.59 -0.96
C PRO A 183 -6.79 -11.06 -1.41
N ALA A 184 -7.91 -11.78 -1.35
CA ALA A 184 -8.06 -13.15 -1.84
C ALA A 184 -7.97 -13.30 -3.37
N LYS A 185 -8.50 -12.33 -4.13
CA LYS A 185 -8.41 -12.31 -5.60
C LYS A 185 -7.01 -11.87 -6.02
N ALA A 186 -6.53 -10.80 -5.40
CA ALA A 186 -5.21 -10.23 -5.62
C ALA A 186 -4.08 -11.24 -5.34
N ILE A 187 -4.13 -12.00 -4.24
CA ILE A 187 -3.15 -13.05 -3.98
C ILE A 187 -3.21 -14.15 -5.02
N THR A 188 -4.41 -14.49 -5.52
CA THR A 188 -4.58 -15.50 -6.56
C THR A 188 -3.95 -15.03 -7.87
N GLU A 189 -4.17 -13.79 -8.28
CA GLU A 189 -3.57 -13.21 -9.49
C GLU A 189 -2.05 -13.04 -9.34
N PHE A 190 -1.60 -12.45 -8.23
CA PHE A 190 -0.19 -12.22 -7.93
C PHE A 190 0.61 -13.52 -7.85
N THR A 191 0.01 -14.59 -7.32
CA THR A 191 0.63 -15.93 -7.29
C THR A 191 0.36 -16.74 -8.55
N LYS A 192 -0.32 -16.20 -9.57
CA LYS A 192 -0.69 -16.94 -10.80
C LYS A 192 -1.48 -18.23 -10.52
N GLY A 193 -2.40 -18.16 -9.57
CA GLY A 193 -3.30 -19.25 -9.16
C GLY A 193 -2.70 -20.23 -8.15
N ASP A 194 -1.46 -20.01 -7.72
CA ASP A 194 -0.76 -20.92 -6.83
C ASP A 194 -1.24 -20.83 -5.38
N VAL A 195 -1.75 -19.67 -4.95
CA VAL A 195 -2.55 -19.51 -3.73
C VAL A 195 -3.98 -19.20 -4.16
N THR A 196 -4.94 -19.86 -3.54
CA THR A 196 -6.37 -19.59 -3.73
C THR A 196 -7.04 -19.55 -2.39
N VAL A 197 -7.99 -18.65 -2.18
CA VAL A 197 -8.80 -18.60 -0.96
C VAL A 197 -10.15 -19.27 -1.25
N LYS A 198 -10.54 -20.25 -0.43
CA LYS A 198 -11.87 -20.89 -0.47
C LYS A 198 -12.55 -20.73 0.89
N GLY A 199 -13.51 -19.81 0.96
CA GLY A 199 -14.11 -19.42 2.25
C GLY A 199 -13.04 -18.81 3.17
N GLU A 200 -12.92 -19.33 4.39
CA GLU A 200 -11.88 -18.93 5.35
C GLU A 200 -10.57 -19.73 5.19
N THR A 201 -10.51 -20.71 4.28
CA THR A 201 -9.34 -21.57 4.13
C THR A 201 -8.50 -21.11 2.95
N VAL A 202 -7.24 -20.80 3.24
CA VAL A 202 -6.26 -20.54 2.20
C VAL A 202 -5.66 -21.85 1.73
N LEU A 203 -5.72 -22.06 0.43
CA LEU A 203 -5.18 -23.22 -0.26
C LEU A 203 -3.98 -22.80 -1.07
N TYR A 204 -2.97 -23.64 -1.07
CA TYR A 204 -1.79 -23.50 -1.90
C TYR A 204 -1.68 -24.69 -2.82
N ARG A 205 -1.81 -24.47 -4.14
CA ARG A 205 -2.00 -25.52 -5.16
C ARG A 205 -3.07 -26.56 -4.79
N GLY A 206 -4.14 -26.10 -4.16
CA GLY A 206 -5.26 -26.95 -3.73
C GLY A 206 -5.07 -27.68 -2.41
N GLU A 207 -3.92 -27.55 -1.74
CA GLU A 207 -3.69 -28.09 -0.40
C GLU A 207 -3.87 -26.99 0.66
N ALA A 208 -4.60 -27.28 1.74
CA ALA A 208 -4.74 -26.32 2.84
C ALA A 208 -3.39 -26.08 3.51
N THR A 209 -2.97 -24.81 3.57
CA THR A 209 -1.74 -24.41 4.25
C THR A 209 -1.96 -24.54 5.76
N LYS A 210 -1.27 -25.48 6.41
CA LYS A 210 -1.42 -25.73 7.86
C LYS A 210 -0.58 -24.79 8.73
N ASP A 211 0.24 -23.96 8.12
CA ASP A 211 1.35 -23.23 8.73
C ASP A 211 1.05 -21.73 8.94
N GLY A 212 -0.09 -21.23 8.43
CA GLY A 212 -0.53 -19.85 8.62
C GLY A 212 0.30 -18.82 7.84
N LEU A 213 1.17 -19.24 6.91
CA LEU A 213 1.87 -18.32 6.01
C LEU A 213 0.85 -17.58 5.14
N ALA A 214 -0.09 -18.31 4.58
CA ALA A 214 -1.05 -17.75 3.66
C ALA A 214 -2.02 -16.79 4.38
N ASP A 215 -2.38 -17.08 5.64
CA ASP A 215 -3.10 -16.16 6.52
C ASP A 215 -2.27 -14.89 6.78
N ALA A 216 -0.95 -15.01 6.99
CA ALA A 216 -0.07 -13.86 7.15
C ALA A 216 0.01 -13.01 5.88
N ILE A 217 0.06 -13.62 4.69
CA ILE A 217 0.04 -12.89 3.42
C ILE A 217 -1.29 -12.14 3.27
N ILE A 218 -2.43 -12.80 3.49
CA ILE A 218 -3.75 -12.15 3.40
C ILE A 218 -3.87 -11.01 4.40
N ARG A 219 -3.40 -11.19 5.64
CA ARG A 219 -3.42 -10.13 6.65
C ARG A 219 -2.60 -8.93 6.22
N LEU A 220 -1.35 -9.12 5.79
CA LEU A 220 -0.49 -8.03 5.34
C LEU A 220 -1.09 -7.31 4.12
N MET A 221 -1.67 -8.07 3.19
CA MET A 221 -2.39 -7.48 2.05
C MET A 221 -3.57 -6.64 2.52
N ALA A 222 -4.40 -7.13 3.46
CA ALA A 222 -5.50 -6.36 4.02
C ALA A 222 -5.03 -5.14 4.84
N GLU A 223 -3.83 -5.19 5.42
CA GLU A 223 -3.24 -4.04 6.11
C GLU A 223 -2.57 -3.05 5.12
N GLY A 224 -2.58 -3.33 3.81
CA GLY A 224 -1.84 -2.55 2.81
C GLY A 224 -0.33 -2.60 3.00
N ASP A 225 0.18 -3.59 3.73
CA ASP A 225 1.59 -3.79 4.04
C ASP A 225 2.27 -4.60 2.94
N GLU A 226 3.13 -3.93 2.17
CA GLU A 226 3.93 -4.50 1.09
C GLU A 226 4.86 -5.66 1.48
N GLY A 227 5.06 -5.92 2.77
CA GLY A 227 5.74 -7.10 3.30
C GLY A 227 5.16 -8.43 2.80
N PHE A 228 3.88 -8.44 2.38
CA PHE A 228 3.26 -9.60 1.74
C PHE A 228 4.04 -10.08 0.50
N LYS A 229 4.66 -9.16 -0.26
CA LYS A 229 5.43 -9.48 -1.48
C LYS A 229 6.61 -10.40 -1.18
N LYS A 230 7.35 -10.14 -0.10
CA LYS A 230 8.49 -10.96 0.34
C LYS A 230 8.06 -12.37 0.73
N LEU A 231 6.93 -12.47 1.44
CA LEU A 231 6.35 -13.76 1.84
C LEU A 231 5.90 -14.59 0.63
N VAL A 232 5.32 -13.95 -0.38
CA VAL A 232 4.98 -14.63 -1.64
C VAL A 232 6.23 -15.09 -2.38
N ALA A 233 7.26 -14.24 -2.49
CA ALA A 233 8.52 -14.61 -3.13
C ALA A 233 9.18 -15.80 -2.42
N PHE A 234 9.18 -15.77 -1.08
CA PHE A 234 9.67 -16.86 -0.23
C PHE A 234 8.89 -18.15 -0.49
N MET A 235 7.56 -18.08 -0.45
CA MET A 235 6.68 -19.21 -0.73
C MET A 235 6.94 -19.82 -2.13
N ASN A 236 7.16 -19.00 -3.15
CA ASN A 236 7.53 -19.46 -4.50
C ASN A 236 8.86 -20.22 -4.54
N LYS A 237 9.83 -19.86 -3.70
CA LYS A 237 11.11 -20.57 -3.56
C LYS A 237 10.97 -21.85 -2.74
N VAL A 238 10.17 -21.86 -1.68
CA VAL A 238 9.86 -23.08 -0.92
C VAL A 238 9.31 -24.16 -1.86
N LYS A 239 8.46 -23.77 -2.81
CA LYS A 239 7.92 -24.67 -3.84
C LYS A 239 8.94 -25.38 -4.71
N GLN A 240 10.05 -24.69 -4.99
CA GLN A 240 11.13 -25.24 -5.79
C GLN A 240 11.95 -26.26 -4.98
N ASN A 241 11.75 -26.33 -3.66
CA ASN A 241 12.36 -27.35 -2.83
C ASN A 241 11.81 -28.74 -3.18
N PRO A 242 12.65 -29.69 -3.62
CA PRO A 242 12.20 -31.01 -4.03
C PRO A 242 11.65 -31.85 -2.86
N SER A 243 12.01 -31.53 -1.62
CA SER A 243 11.60 -32.30 -0.44
C SER A 243 10.23 -31.85 0.08
N TYR A 244 9.24 -32.75 0.02
CA TYR A 244 7.92 -32.52 0.62
C TYR A 244 8.02 -32.16 2.10
N LYS A 245 8.87 -32.86 2.84
CA LYS A 245 9.08 -32.65 4.27
C LYS A 245 9.64 -31.25 4.55
N SER A 246 10.71 -30.85 3.86
CA SER A 246 11.36 -29.56 4.07
C SER A 246 10.40 -28.40 3.75
N ARG A 247 9.56 -28.54 2.71
CA ARG A 247 8.52 -27.55 2.41
C ARG A 247 7.60 -27.27 3.59
N HIS A 248 7.23 -28.30 4.35
CA HIS A 248 6.32 -28.15 5.50
C HIS A 248 7.05 -27.71 6.79
N GLU A 249 8.31 -28.11 6.97
CA GLU A 249 9.10 -27.75 8.15
C GLU A 249 9.59 -26.29 8.11
N LEU A 250 9.93 -25.78 6.93
CA LEU A 250 10.46 -24.43 6.70
C LEU A 250 9.56 -23.32 7.24
N PHE A 251 8.25 -23.44 7.03
CA PHE A 251 7.30 -22.41 7.48
C PHE A 251 7.21 -22.35 9.00
N GLY A 252 7.16 -23.51 9.67
CA GLY A 252 7.20 -23.58 11.14
C GLY A 252 8.48 -22.98 11.71
N PHE A 253 9.61 -23.26 11.06
CA PHE A 253 10.92 -22.73 11.44
C PHE A 253 10.96 -21.20 11.40
N ILE A 254 10.43 -20.57 10.36
CA ILE A 254 10.39 -19.10 10.25
C ILE A 254 9.43 -18.48 11.27
N LYS A 255 8.25 -19.05 11.46
CA LYS A 255 7.30 -18.50 12.45
C LYS A 255 7.87 -18.53 13.88
N ALA A 256 8.66 -19.56 14.19
CA ALA A 256 9.23 -19.77 15.51
C ALA A 256 10.53 -18.99 15.76
N LYS A 257 11.11 -18.36 14.73
CA LYS A 257 12.45 -17.76 14.77
C LYS A 257 12.44 -16.42 14.08
N ASP A 258 13.10 -15.45 14.68
CA ASP A 258 13.33 -14.14 14.10
C ASP A 258 14.33 -14.23 12.93
N ILE A 259 13.86 -14.82 11.82
CA ILE A 259 14.62 -15.01 10.59
C ILE A 259 14.06 -14.05 9.56
N GLU A 260 14.94 -13.18 9.12
CA GLU A 260 14.64 -12.18 8.11
C GLU A 260 14.52 -12.84 6.72
N ILE A 261 13.50 -12.40 5.99
CA ILE A 261 13.22 -12.80 4.61
C ILE A 261 13.54 -11.60 3.71
N THR A 262 14.36 -11.82 2.68
CA THR A 262 14.69 -10.77 1.70
C THR A 262 13.52 -10.47 0.77
N GLU A 263 13.60 -9.37 0.01
CA GLU A 263 12.60 -9.04 -1.02
C GLU A 263 12.40 -10.17 -2.04
N GLU A 264 13.48 -10.88 -2.37
CA GLU A 264 13.49 -12.02 -3.28
C GLU A 264 13.01 -13.31 -2.62
N GLY A 265 12.72 -13.30 -1.32
CA GLY A 265 12.26 -14.48 -0.59
C GLY A 265 13.37 -15.45 -0.18
N ASP A 266 14.62 -15.00 -0.10
CA ASP A 266 15.70 -15.78 0.51
C ASP A 266 15.74 -15.56 2.04
N LEU A 267 16.38 -16.48 2.75
CA LEU A 267 16.50 -16.42 4.21
C LEU A 267 17.88 -15.87 4.60
N ILE A 268 17.89 -14.86 5.47
CA ILE A 268 19.12 -14.40 6.11
C ILE A 268 19.31 -15.21 7.39
N CYS A 269 20.32 -16.07 7.37
CA CYS A 269 20.68 -16.94 8.48
C CYS A 269 22.08 -16.63 9.00
N TRP A 270 22.45 -17.25 10.10
CA TRP A 270 23.72 -17.04 10.78
C TRP A 270 24.56 -18.30 10.86
N LYS A 271 25.87 -18.14 10.83
CA LYS A 271 26.83 -19.23 10.92
C LYS A 271 28.06 -18.81 11.72
N LYS A 272 28.53 -19.70 12.59
CA LYS A 272 29.84 -19.56 13.23
C LYS A 272 30.90 -20.35 12.44
N ILE A 273 32.06 -19.74 12.28
CA ILE A 273 33.21 -20.28 11.56
C ILE A 273 34.49 -20.09 12.37
N ARG A 274 35.59 -20.71 11.93
CA ARG A 274 36.92 -20.60 12.54
C ARG A 274 37.59 -19.28 12.18
N HIS A 275 38.68 -18.94 12.86
CA HIS A 275 39.44 -17.71 12.57
C HIS A 275 40.02 -17.65 11.14
N ASP A 276 40.23 -18.81 10.51
CA ASP A 276 40.79 -18.97 9.17
C ASP A 276 39.71 -19.07 8.07
N TRP A 277 38.48 -18.64 8.37
CA TRP A 277 37.32 -18.67 7.48
C TRP A 277 36.79 -20.05 7.13
N THR A 278 37.33 -21.12 7.70
CA THR A 278 36.78 -22.46 7.46
C THR A 278 35.63 -22.82 8.40
N ASP A 279 34.81 -23.79 8.02
CA ASP A 279 33.74 -24.28 8.87
C ASP A 279 34.27 -24.90 10.19
N CYS A 280 33.46 -24.84 11.26
CA CYS A 280 33.90 -25.33 12.57
C CYS A 280 34.12 -26.86 12.61
N TYR A 281 33.46 -27.64 11.77
CA TYR A 281 33.43 -29.10 11.89
C TYR A 281 34.61 -29.75 11.18
N THR A 282 34.68 -29.63 9.84
CA THR A 282 35.76 -30.24 9.05
C THR A 282 36.99 -29.34 8.99
N GLY A 283 36.80 -28.02 9.02
CA GLY A 283 37.89 -27.06 8.81
C GLY A 283 38.39 -27.05 7.38
N THR A 284 37.53 -27.43 6.42
CA THR A 284 37.91 -27.56 5.00
C THR A 284 37.05 -26.72 4.08
N ILE A 285 35.88 -26.25 4.54
CA ILE A 285 34.94 -25.50 3.72
C ILE A 285 35.19 -24.01 3.92
N ASP A 286 35.61 -23.31 2.87
CA ASP A 286 35.88 -21.88 2.90
C ASP A 286 34.58 -21.04 2.92
N ASN A 287 34.41 -20.25 3.98
CA ASN A 287 33.29 -19.36 4.22
C ASN A 287 33.71 -17.87 4.14
N SER A 288 34.72 -17.55 3.33
CA SER A 288 35.07 -16.17 3.02
C SER A 288 33.87 -15.39 2.46
N VAL A 289 33.74 -14.12 2.82
CA VAL A 289 32.63 -13.25 2.37
C VAL A 289 32.54 -13.24 0.84
N GLY A 290 31.33 -13.40 0.31
CA GLY A 290 31.04 -13.50 -1.12
C GLY A 290 31.07 -14.92 -1.68
N ASN A 291 31.61 -15.91 -0.95
CA ASN A 291 31.63 -17.29 -1.43
C ASN A 291 30.22 -17.88 -1.50
N ARG A 292 29.94 -18.56 -2.61
CA ARG A 292 28.85 -19.52 -2.74
C ARG A 292 29.39 -20.89 -2.32
N VAL A 293 28.83 -21.43 -1.24
CA VAL A 293 29.24 -22.71 -0.67
C VAL A 293 28.15 -23.73 -0.99
N SER A 294 28.51 -24.83 -1.66
CA SER A 294 27.57 -25.86 -2.09
C SER A 294 28.13 -27.26 -1.88
N VAL A 295 27.25 -28.22 -1.58
CA VAL A 295 27.51 -29.66 -1.59
C VAL A 295 26.41 -30.36 -2.40
N PRO A 296 26.66 -31.56 -2.97
CA PRO A 296 25.60 -32.34 -3.60
C PRO A 296 24.44 -32.57 -2.63
N ARG A 297 23.21 -32.28 -3.06
CA ARG A 297 22.04 -32.35 -2.18
C ARG A 297 21.81 -33.75 -1.64
N GLU A 298 22.08 -34.75 -2.47
CA GLU A 298 22.01 -36.17 -2.15
C GLU A 298 23.01 -36.62 -1.08
N GLU A 299 24.04 -35.80 -0.80
CA GLU A 299 25.01 -36.04 0.28
C GLU A 299 24.61 -35.34 1.60
N VAL A 300 23.50 -34.60 1.60
CA VAL A 300 22.97 -33.94 2.81
C VAL A 300 21.93 -34.83 3.49
N ASP A 301 22.09 -35.04 4.80
CA ASP A 301 21.18 -35.88 5.59
C ASP A 301 19.81 -35.21 5.77
N ASP A 302 18.74 -35.91 5.38
CA ASP A 302 17.35 -35.45 5.41
C ASP A 302 16.56 -35.92 6.66
N ASP A 303 17.18 -36.71 7.54
CA ASP A 303 16.58 -37.18 8.78
C ASP A 303 16.67 -36.11 9.89
N SER A 304 15.60 -35.34 10.07
CA SER A 304 15.44 -34.32 11.12
C SER A 304 15.73 -34.81 12.54
N ASN A 305 15.66 -36.11 12.84
CA ASN A 305 16.00 -36.62 14.18
C ASN A 305 17.51 -36.65 14.45
N ARG A 306 18.34 -36.48 13.41
CA ARG A 306 19.77 -36.36 13.52
C ARG A 306 20.16 -34.89 13.64
N THR A 307 20.51 -34.50 14.85
CA THR A 307 20.72 -33.09 15.20
C THR A 307 21.99 -32.49 14.59
N CYS A 308 23.06 -33.27 14.45
CA CYS A 308 24.31 -32.88 13.77
C CYS A 308 24.72 -33.99 12.81
N SER A 309 24.48 -33.81 11.51
CA SER A 309 24.78 -34.80 10.47
C SER A 309 25.34 -34.12 9.22
N GLU A 310 25.62 -34.88 8.16
CA GLU A 310 26.19 -34.36 6.92
C GLU A 310 25.32 -33.27 6.30
N GLY A 311 25.97 -32.18 5.88
CA GLY A 311 25.30 -31.02 5.29
C GLY A 311 25.88 -29.67 5.68
N LEU A 312 25.52 -28.67 4.89
CA LEU A 312 25.81 -27.28 5.20
C LEU A 312 24.83 -26.77 6.24
N HIS A 313 25.35 -26.21 7.33
CA HIS A 313 24.53 -25.71 8.43
C HIS A 313 24.46 -24.19 8.46
N ALA A 314 23.25 -23.69 8.65
CA ALA A 314 22.91 -22.31 8.95
C ALA A 314 21.87 -22.30 10.10
N ALA A 315 21.74 -21.19 10.81
CA ALA A 315 20.88 -21.13 11.99
C ALA A 315 20.24 -19.76 12.20
N ALA A 316 19.18 -19.72 13.00
CA ALA A 316 18.66 -18.49 13.57
C ALA A 316 19.69 -17.85 14.52
N LYS A 317 19.64 -16.53 14.69
CA LYS A 317 20.53 -15.76 15.58
C LYS A 317 20.56 -16.35 17.00
N SER A 318 19.40 -16.78 17.51
CA SER A 318 19.24 -17.36 18.84
C SER A 318 20.04 -18.65 19.08
N TYR A 319 20.41 -19.39 18.02
CA TYR A 319 21.23 -20.60 18.13
C TYR A 319 22.71 -20.30 18.36
N LEU A 320 23.19 -19.09 18.02
CA LEU A 320 24.61 -18.76 18.04
C LEU A 320 25.24 -18.90 19.43
N SER A 321 24.47 -18.62 20.49
CA SER A 321 24.93 -18.79 21.89
C SER A 321 25.25 -20.24 22.26
N HIS A 322 24.65 -21.21 21.58
CA HIS A 322 24.79 -22.64 21.86
C HIS A 322 25.92 -23.32 21.08
N PHE A 323 26.48 -22.64 20.06
CA PHE A 323 27.53 -23.19 19.22
C PHE A 323 28.85 -22.43 19.36
N ARG A 324 29.97 -23.14 19.23
CA ARG A 324 31.32 -22.57 19.36
C ARG A 324 31.89 -22.21 17.99
N GLY A 325 32.59 -21.09 17.93
CA GLY A 325 33.29 -20.58 16.76
C GLY A 325 33.86 -19.20 17.07
N GLU A 326 34.82 -18.76 16.28
CA GLU A 326 35.60 -17.55 16.52
C GLU A 326 35.05 -16.36 15.74
N ARG A 327 34.51 -16.61 14.53
CA ARG A 327 33.85 -15.60 13.71
C ARG A 327 32.37 -15.92 13.51
N VAL A 328 31.59 -14.89 13.25
CA VAL A 328 30.16 -15.01 12.91
C VAL A 328 29.93 -14.37 11.55
N VAL A 329 29.27 -15.09 10.65
CA VAL A 329 28.89 -14.60 9.33
C VAL A 329 27.37 -14.71 9.14
N LYS A 330 26.80 -13.77 8.37
CA LYS A 330 25.46 -13.94 7.79
C LYS A 330 25.56 -14.69 6.48
N VAL A 331 24.61 -15.57 6.24
CA VAL A 331 24.50 -16.35 5.02
C VAL A 331 23.10 -16.19 4.41
N LEU A 332 23.06 -16.07 3.09
CA LEU A 332 21.84 -16.08 2.30
C LEU A 332 21.53 -17.52 1.90
N VAL A 333 20.37 -18.02 2.30
CA VAL A 333 19.92 -19.37 2.00
C VAL A 333 18.68 -19.29 1.12
N ASN A 334 18.72 -19.95 -0.03
CA ASN A 334 17.52 -20.11 -0.84
C ASN A 334 16.64 -21.22 -0.23
N PRO A 335 15.33 -20.99 -0.01
CA PRO A 335 14.44 -22.00 0.53
C PRO A 335 14.40 -23.32 -0.25
N LYS A 336 14.72 -23.29 -1.56
CA LYS A 336 14.82 -24.50 -2.40
C LYS A 336 15.96 -25.43 -1.96
N ASP A 337 17.02 -24.86 -1.40
CA ASP A 337 18.28 -25.53 -1.06
C ASP A 337 18.30 -26.04 0.40
N VAL A 338 17.23 -25.81 1.15
CA VAL A 338 17.06 -26.38 2.49
C VAL A 338 16.70 -27.86 2.39
N VAL A 339 17.36 -28.70 3.18
CA VAL A 339 17.22 -30.16 3.13
C VAL A 339 16.47 -30.70 4.33
N SER A 340 16.73 -30.21 5.54
CA SER A 340 15.99 -30.62 6.72
C SER A 340 16.12 -29.60 7.84
N ILE A 341 15.09 -29.51 8.70
CA ILE A 341 15.14 -28.75 9.93
C ILE A 341 15.27 -29.76 11.08
N PRO A 342 16.45 -29.91 11.70
CA PRO A 342 16.61 -30.84 12.80
C PRO A 342 15.70 -30.50 13.99
N THR A 343 15.18 -31.52 14.66
CA THR A 343 14.30 -31.40 15.83
C THR A 343 15.07 -31.03 17.12
N ASP A 344 16.17 -30.27 17.01
CA ASP A 344 17.05 -29.93 18.14
C ASP A 344 16.67 -28.59 18.79
N TYR A 345 16.68 -28.55 20.12
CA TYR A 345 16.62 -27.37 21.00
C TYR A 345 15.97 -26.12 20.36
N ASN A 346 14.64 -26.12 20.32
CA ASN A 346 13.81 -25.03 19.81
C ASN A 346 13.79 -24.84 18.28
N ASP A 347 14.24 -25.76 17.44
CA ASP A 347 14.17 -25.64 15.96
C ASP A 347 14.90 -24.39 15.45
N ALA A 348 16.15 -24.18 15.87
CA ALA A 348 16.90 -22.95 15.54
C ALA A 348 18.03 -23.17 14.52
N LYS A 349 18.21 -24.40 14.01
CA LYS A 349 19.20 -24.73 12.98
C LYS A 349 18.53 -25.35 11.75
N MET A 350 19.15 -25.20 10.59
CA MET A 350 18.76 -25.88 9.35
C MET A 350 19.97 -26.57 8.71
N ARG A 351 19.69 -27.64 7.96
CA ARG A 351 20.62 -28.26 7.01
C ARG A 351 20.24 -27.85 5.59
N THR A 352 21.24 -27.49 4.82
CA THR A 352 21.14 -26.93 3.47
C THR A 352 22.14 -27.62 2.56
N CYS A 353 21.93 -27.56 1.25
CA CYS A 353 22.92 -27.97 0.25
C CYS A 353 23.67 -26.79 -0.36
N GLU A 354 23.18 -25.55 -0.21
CA GLU A 354 23.85 -24.34 -0.70
C GLU A 354 23.52 -23.10 0.15
N TYR A 355 24.48 -22.19 0.29
CA TYR A 355 24.28 -20.82 0.75
C TYR A 355 25.33 -19.86 0.17
N VAL A 356 25.10 -18.55 0.29
CA VAL A 356 26.08 -17.50 -0.03
C VAL A 356 26.47 -16.76 1.23
N VAL A 357 27.77 -16.56 1.47
CA VAL A 357 28.24 -15.76 2.61
C VAL A 357 28.12 -14.27 2.29
N LEU A 358 27.36 -13.53 3.10
CA LEU A 358 27.05 -12.12 2.85
C LEU A 358 28.04 -11.17 3.51
N GLU A 359 28.26 -11.34 4.80
CA GLU A 359 29.07 -10.43 5.61
C GLU A 359 29.58 -11.12 6.88
N GLU A 360 30.69 -10.62 7.42
CA GLU A 360 31.17 -10.95 8.76
C GLU A 360 30.63 -9.94 9.78
N VAL A 361 30.08 -10.45 10.87
CA VAL A 361 29.33 -9.71 11.90
C VAL A 361 29.78 -10.11 13.31
N THR A 362 31.03 -10.59 13.43
CA THR A 362 31.63 -11.08 14.69
C THR A 362 31.53 -10.06 15.84
N ASP A 363 31.64 -8.77 15.56
CA ASP A 363 31.66 -7.70 16.58
C ASP A 363 30.29 -7.06 16.87
N SER A 364 29.24 -7.45 16.14
CA SER A 364 27.92 -6.81 16.20
C SER A 364 26.75 -7.79 16.38
N TRP A 365 26.94 -9.09 16.18
CA TRP A 365 25.84 -10.07 16.22
C TRP A 365 25.07 -10.15 17.56
N TYR A 366 25.58 -9.58 18.65
CA TYR A 366 24.95 -9.58 19.98
C TYR A 366 24.27 -8.24 20.33
N LYS A 367 24.25 -7.26 19.43
CA LYS A 367 23.86 -5.86 19.74
C LYS A 367 22.41 -5.49 19.42
N ASP A 368 21.57 -6.44 19.03
CA ASP A 368 20.14 -6.20 18.78
C ASP A 368 19.29 -7.11 19.66
#